data_AF-A0A6G6YLL8-F1
#
_entry.id   AF-A0A6G6YLL8-F1
#
_cell.length_a   1.000
_cell.length_b   1.000
_cell.length_c   1.000
_cell.angle_alpha   90.00
_cell.angle_beta   90.00
_cell.angle_gamma   90.00
#
_symmetry.space_group_name_H-M   'P 1'
#
loop_
_entity.id
_entity.type
_entity.pdbx_description
1 polymer ?
#
loop_
_entity_poly.entity_id
_entity_poly.type
_entity_poly.pdbx_seq_one_letter_code
_entity_poly.pdbx_strand_id
1 'polypeptide(L)' 'MKMLTEYLERAVEFEKLAASEHNEAFKAELLKQAAAYRKLAEARAEQYGLPKPSPPETK' A
#
# COMPACT_ATOMS: atom_id res chain seq x y z
N MET A 1 10.17 -8.82 10.96
CA MET A 1 9.84 -7.84 9.91
C MET A 1 8.97 -8.39 8.77
N LYS A 2 8.78 -9.72 8.61
CA LYS A 2 7.96 -10.32 7.53
C LYS A 2 6.61 -9.61 7.27
N MET A 3 5.81 -9.40 8.32
CA MET A 3 4.49 -8.75 8.21
C MET A 3 4.54 -7.30 7.67
N LEU A 4 5.58 -6.51 7.99
CA LEU A 4 5.70 -5.14 7.51
C LEU A 4 5.93 -5.12 5.99
N THR A 5 6.87 -5.96 5.55
CA THR A 5 7.21 -6.11 4.14
C THR A 5 6.03 -6.65 3.35
N GLU A 6 5.31 -7.64 3.87
CA GLU A 6 4.12 -8.22 3.24
C GLU A 6 3.00 -7.17 3.05
N TYR A 7 2.77 -6.31 4.04
CA TYR A 7 1.80 -5.22 3.89
C TYR A 7 2.24 -4.20 2.82
N LEU A 8 3.53 -3.89 2.74
CA LEU A 8 4.04 -2.98 1.71
C LEU A 8 3.98 -3.58 0.31
N GLU A 9 4.38 -4.85 0.16
CA GLU A 9 4.30 -5.57 -1.10
C GLU A 9 2.85 -5.59 -1.61
N ARG A 10 1.90 -5.92 -0.73
CA ARG A 10 0.49 -5.95 -1.11
C ARG A 10 -0.06 -4.56 -1.47
N ALA A 11 0.35 -3.51 -0.76
CA ALA A 11 -0.01 -2.14 -1.12
C ALA A 11 0.50 -1.77 -2.52
N VAL A 12 1.77 -2.08 -2.82
CA VAL A 12 2.39 -1.81 -4.12
C VAL A 12 1.74 -2.62 -5.25
N GLU A 13 1.35 -3.87 -5.01
CA GLU A 13 0.61 -4.68 -5.97
C GLU A 13 -0.73 -4.02 -6.36
N PHE A 14 -1.49 -3.55 -5.37
CA PHE A 14 -2.75 -2.86 -5.62
C PHE A 14 -2.56 -1.52 -6.35
N GLU A 15 -1.53 -0.76 -6.00
CA GLU A 15 -1.16 0.49 -6.69
C GLU A 15 -0.80 0.23 -8.16
N LYS A 16 -0.04 -0.83 -8.45
CA LYS A 16 0.31 -1.23 -9.80
C LYS A 16 -0.91 -1.66 -10.61
N LEU A 17 -1.81 -2.46 -10.01
CA LEU A 17 -3.07 -2.82 -10.66
C LEU A 17 -3.91 -1.57 -10.97
N ALA A 18 -4.03 -0.65 -10.01
CA ALA A 18 -4.77 0.60 -10.17
C ALA A 18 -4.18 1.51 -11.25
N ALA A 19 -2.87 1.48 -11.46
CA ALA A 19 -2.19 2.26 -12.49
C ALA A 19 -2.56 1.79 -13.91
N SER A 20 -2.78 0.49 -14.11
CA SER A 20 -3.19 -0.09 -15.40
C SER A 20 -4.71 -0.25 -15.56
N GLU A 21 -5.50 0.06 -14.53
CA GLU A 21 -6.94 -0.13 -14.54
C GLU A 21 -7.66 1.03 -15.25
N HIS A 22 -8.57 0.68 -16.16
CA HIS A 22 -9.34 1.63 -16.97
C HIS A 22 -10.70 1.92 -16.34
N ASN A 23 -11.26 0.98 -15.58
CA ASN A 23 -12.49 1.17 -14.82
C ASN A 23 -12.21 2.03 -13.58
N GLU A 24 -12.69 3.27 -13.60
CA GLU A 24 -12.45 4.22 -12.50
C GLU A 24 -13.00 3.76 -11.14
N ALA A 25 -14.15 3.07 -11.12
CA ALA A 25 -14.73 2.56 -9.88
C ALA A 25 -13.88 1.44 -9.29
N PHE A 26 -13.39 0.52 -10.13
CA PHE A 26 -12.52 -0.56 -9.68
C PHE A 26 -11.14 -0.04 -9.28
N LYS A 27 -10.60 0.93 -10.04
CA LYS A 27 -9.37 1.65 -9.68
C LYS A 27 -9.47 2.31 -8.30
N ALA A 28 -10.59 2.95 -7.99
CA ALA A 28 -10.80 3.56 -6.68
C ALA A 28 -10.79 2.51 -5.55
N GLU A 29 -11.41 1.35 -5.75
CA GLU A 29 -11.37 0.25 -4.78
C GLU A 29 -9.97 -0.32 -4.60
N LEU A 30 -9.19 -0.50 -5.68
CA LEU A 30 -7.79 -0.93 -5.62
C LEU A 30 -6.93 0.06 -4.81
N LEU A 31 -7.08 1.36 -5.06
CA LEU A 31 -6.37 2.41 -4.32
C LEU A 31 -6.77 2.44 -2.83
N LYS A 32 -8.04 2.18 -2.52
CA LYS A 32 -8.53 2.06 -1.15
C LYS A 32 -7.90 0.86 -0.42
N GLN A 33 -7.77 -0.28 -1.10
CA GLN A 33 -7.07 -1.44 -0.54
C GLN A 33 -5.58 -1.11 -0.31
N ALA A 34 -4.90 -0.51 -1.29
CA ALA A 34 -3.51 -0.09 -1.14
C ALA A 34 -3.29 0.81 0.08
N ALA A 35 -4.14 1.82 0.26
CA ALA A 35 -4.09 2.74 1.39
C ALA A 35 -4.27 2.02 2.74
N ALA A 36 -5.19 1.04 2.80
CA ALA A 36 -5.40 0.23 4.00
C ALA A 36 -4.13 -0.57 4.37
N TYR A 37 -3.50 -1.19 3.39
CA TYR A 37 -2.25 -1.93 3.59
C TYR A 37 -1.09 -1.03 3.99
N ARG A 38 -0.94 0.16 3.40
CA ARG A 38 0.08 1.14 3.83
C ARG A 38 -0.13 1.60 5.28
N LYS A 39 -1.37 1.77 5.72
CA LYS A 39 -1.67 2.11 7.12
C LYS A 39 -1.26 0.98 8.08
N LEU A 40 -1.50 -0.28 7.71
CA LEU A 40 -1.04 -1.43 8.49
C LEU A 40 0.49 -1.50 8.54
N ALA A 41 1.15 -1.22 7.42
CA ALA A 41 2.61 -1.14 7.35
C ALA A 41 3.14 0.00 8.24
N GLU A 42 2.55 1.19 8.19
CA GLU A 42 2.95 2.33 9.04
C GLU A 42 2.83 1.99 10.53
N ALA A 43 1.69 1.46 10.96
CA ALA A 43 1.48 1.04 12.35
C ALA A 43 2.51 -0.02 12.78
N ARG A 44 2.88 -0.93 11.87
CA ARG A 44 3.88 -1.97 12.15
C ARG A 44 5.31 -1.42 12.18
N ALA A 45 5.63 -0.45 11.33
CA ALA A 45 6.92 0.23 11.33
C ALA A 45 7.13 1.01 12.64
N GLU A 46 6.10 1.70 13.12
CA GLU A 46 6.11 2.42 14.40
C GLU A 46 6.39 1.46 15.57
N GLN A 47 5.73 0.30 15.61
CA GLN A 47 5.99 -0.74 16.62
C GLN A 47 7.43 -1.27 16.60
N TYR A 48 8.12 -1.15 15.47
CA TYR A 48 9.51 -1.56 15.32
C TYR A 48 10.51 -0.41 15.50
N GLY A 49 10.04 0.82 15.80
CA GLY A 49 10.89 2.01 15.85
C GLY A 49 11.51 2.38 14.50
N LEU A 50 10.89 1.94 13.40
CA LEU A 50 11.32 2.21 12.04
C LEU A 50 10.68 3.49 11.50
N PRO A 51 11.31 4.17 10.53
CA PRO A 51 10.69 5.29 9.85
C PRO A 51 9.41 4.86 9.11
N LYS A 52 8.53 5.83 8.85
CA LYS A 52 7.33 5.60 8.07
C LYS A 52 7.68 5.03 6.69
N PRO A 53 6.91 4.07 6.17
CA PRO A 53 7.13 3.54 4.84
C PRO A 53 7.02 4.65 3.79
N SER A 54 7.76 4.50 2.68
CA SER A 54 7.72 5.45 1.55
C SER A 54 6.29 5.69 1.07
N PRO A 55 5.98 6.86 0.46
CA PRO A 55 4.68 7.09 -0.14
C PRO A 55 4.43 6.17 -1.38
N PRO A 56 3.17 6.04 -1.82
CA PRO A 56 2.82 5.41 -3.10
C PRO A 56 3.62 5.97 -4.27
N GLU A 57 4.07 5.10 -5.18
CA GLU A 57 4.67 5.51 -6.45
C GLU A 57 3.58 5.87 -7.47
N THR A 58 2.63 6.73 -7.09
CA THR A 58 1.67 7.29 -8.04
C THR A 58 2.35 8.43 -8.79
N LYS A 59 2.85 8.14 -9.99
CA LYS A 59 3.15 9.13 -11.03
C LYS A 59 1.93 9.34 -11.92
#